data_AF-A0A3N1SIQ0-F1
#
_entry.id   AF-A0A3N1SIQ0-F1
#
_cell.length_a   1.000
_cell.length_b   1.000
_cell.length_c   1.000
_cell.angle_alpha   90.00
_cell.angle_beta   90.00
_cell.angle_gamma   90.00
#
_symmetry.space_group_name_H-M   'P 1'
#
loop_
_entity.id
_entity.type
_entity.pdbx_description
1 polymer ?
#
loop_
_entity_poly.entity_id
_entity_poly.type
_entity_poly.pdbx_seq_one_letter_code
_entity_poly.pdbx_strand_id
1 'polypeptide(L)'
;MLGQAARTQRAPYPKALAALADTITAGPGHTALSHAGTSAAQMLTWCGRSAATVWLTPAGRAVVGDLVADRAQIARPDTAPGVLHERLALELMGDGHATFDQISRQQWGLPVHAPLLDDLVVDACHAIPGYARTQPGDFKLLARAAFTGHVPGYLLHRRTKTAFTSSLFAGLRTNAPALRRILDRSFLAQAGLLDGSKALASLDSAARGEPAPLAALHGLIVTELWLATLPTSRTAWWETTTSHAQEAGR
;
A
#
# COMPACT_ATOMS: atom_id res chain seq x y z
N MET A 1 -24.80 -10.21 1.84
CA MET A 1 -23.48 -10.15 1.17
C MET A 1 -23.57 -9.76 -0.31
N LEU A 2 -24.36 -10.44 -1.15
CA LEU A 2 -24.47 -10.12 -2.59
C LEU A 2 -24.94 -8.69 -2.91
N GLY A 3 -25.90 -8.14 -2.16
CA GLY A 3 -26.37 -6.76 -2.37
C GLY A 3 -25.33 -5.68 -2.05
N GLN A 4 -24.42 -5.94 -1.09
CA GLN A 4 -23.31 -5.02 -0.80
C GLN A 4 -22.26 -5.08 -1.91
N ALA A 5 -21.89 -6.29 -2.35
CA ALA A 5 -21.02 -6.50 -3.51
C ALA A 5 -21.57 -5.83 -4.78
N ALA A 6 -22.87 -5.95 -5.06
CA ALA A 6 -23.51 -5.33 -6.22
C ALA A 6 -23.51 -3.79 -6.15
N ARG A 7 -23.74 -3.20 -4.96
CA ARG A 7 -23.64 -1.74 -4.76
C ARG A 7 -22.21 -1.24 -4.94
N THR A 8 -21.25 -1.97 -4.41
CA THR A 8 -19.83 -1.63 -4.53
C THR A 8 -19.36 -1.69 -5.98
N GLN A 9 -19.77 -2.70 -6.74
CA GLN A 9 -19.48 -2.82 -8.18
C GLN A 9 -20.13 -1.71 -9.03
N ARG A 10 -21.29 -1.19 -8.60
CA ARG A 10 -22.03 -0.14 -9.31
C ARG A 10 -21.61 1.28 -8.93
N ALA A 11 -20.87 1.45 -7.82
CA ALA A 11 -20.37 2.76 -7.44
C ALA A 11 -19.19 3.12 -8.37
N PRO A 12 -19.19 4.29 -9.04
CA PRO A 12 -18.03 4.72 -9.80
C PRO A 12 -16.87 5.06 -8.85
N TYR A 13 -15.63 4.87 -9.31
CA TYR A 13 -14.43 5.07 -8.49
C TYR A 13 -14.35 6.43 -7.77
N PRO A 14 -14.67 7.57 -8.42
CA PRO A 14 -14.74 8.88 -7.75
C PRO A 14 -15.67 8.90 -6.52
N LYS A 15 -16.84 8.26 -6.63
CA LYS A 15 -17.81 8.21 -5.53
C LYS A 15 -17.30 7.36 -4.38
N ALA A 16 -16.56 6.29 -4.67
CA ALA A 16 -15.93 5.47 -3.64
C ALA A 16 -14.82 6.22 -2.90
N LEU A 17 -14.02 7.03 -3.60
CA LEU A 17 -13.01 7.90 -2.99
C LEU A 17 -13.65 8.96 -2.11
N ALA A 18 -14.73 9.63 -2.57
CA ALA A 18 -15.46 10.60 -1.75
C ALA A 18 -15.98 9.97 -0.45
N ALA A 19 -16.60 8.79 -0.54
CA ALA A 19 -17.07 8.06 0.66
C ALA A 19 -15.91 7.62 1.58
N LEU A 20 -14.74 7.30 1.02
CA LEU A 20 -13.54 7.03 1.81
C LEU A 20 -13.05 8.28 2.54
N ALA A 21 -13.01 9.44 1.86
CA ALA A 21 -12.63 10.71 2.47
C ALA A 21 -13.50 11.03 3.69
N ASP A 22 -14.83 10.94 3.53
CA ASP A 22 -15.78 11.13 4.63
C ASP A 22 -15.51 10.17 5.80
N THR A 23 -15.24 8.90 5.48
CA THR A 23 -14.97 7.85 6.48
C THR A 23 -13.65 8.09 7.23
N ILE A 24 -12.63 8.60 6.54
CA ILE A 24 -11.34 8.94 7.15
C ILE A 24 -11.53 10.15 8.07
N THR A 25 -12.17 11.22 7.60
CA THR A 25 -12.40 12.45 8.37
C THR A 25 -13.24 12.18 9.62
N ALA A 26 -14.34 11.42 9.50
CA ALA A 26 -15.17 11.02 10.63
C ALA A 26 -14.42 10.15 11.66
N GLY A 27 -13.36 9.46 11.25
CA GLY A 27 -12.54 8.63 12.11
C GLY A 27 -13.08 7.21 12.33
N PRO A 28 -12.47 6.44 13.23
CA PRO A 28 -12.97 5.11 13.58
C PRO A 28 -14.31 5.23 14.32
N GLY A 29 -15.43 5.06 13.61
CA GLY A 29 -16.69 4.66 14.23
C GLY A 29 -16.52 3.32 14.98
N HIS A 30 -17.29 3.11 16.06
CA HIS A 30 -17.17 2.00 17.03
C HIS A 30 -17.28 0.56 16.46
N THR A 31 -17.42 0.39 15.15
CA THR A 31 -17.39 -0.94 14.53
C THR A 31 -15.95 -1.43 14.43
N ALA A 32 -15.59 -2.24 15.42
CA ALA A 32 -14.36 -3.01 15.50
C ALA A 32 -13.94 -3.61 14.15
N LEU A 33 -12.65 -3.54 13.85
CA LEU A 33 -11.99 -4.29 12.79
C LEU A 33 -12.09 -5.79 13.08
N SER A 34 -13.25 -6.39 12.80
CA SER A 34 -13.46 -7.82 12.96
C SER A 34 -12.63 -8.58 11.93
N HIS A 35 -11.63 -9.31 12.44
CA HIS A 35 -10.70 -10.17 11.69
C HIS A 35 -11.31 -11.54 11.41
N ALA A 36 -12.45 -11.59 10.72
CA ALA A 36 -13.06 -12.85 10.28
C ALA A 36 -13.09 -12.93 8.75
N GLY A 37 -11.91 -13.15 8.15
CA GLY A 37 -11.75 -13.33 6.70
C GLY A 37 -12.07 -12.08 5.86
N THR A 38 -11.45 -11.97 4.69
CA THR A 38 -11.88 -10.97 3.71
C THR A 38 -13.19 -11.44 3.11
N SER A 39 -14.31 -10.84 3.52
CA SER A 39 -15.60 -11.09 2.89
C SER A 39 -15.54 -10.77 1.39
N ALA A 40 -16.39 -11.42 0.59
CA ALA A 40 -16.49 -11.10 -0.84
C ALA A 40 -16.80 -9.61 -1.09
N ALA A 41 -17.55 -8.96 -0.17
CA ALA A 41 -17.79 -7.52 -0.24
C ALA A 41 -16.49 -6.72 -0.05
N GLN A 42 -15.62 -7.09 0.90
CA GLN A 42 -14.31 -6.45 1.10
C GLN A 42 -13.35 -6.67 -0.08
N MET A 43 -13.38 -7.85 -0.70
CA MET A 43 -12.59 -8.13 -1.91
C MET A 43 -13.02 -7.29 -3.11
N LEU A 44 -14.28 -6.84 -3.13
CA LEU A 44 -14.85 -6.06 -4.22
C LEU A 44 -14.88 -4.56 -3.91
N THR A 45 -14.46 -4.13 -2.72
CA THR A 45 -14.42 -2.71 -2.32
C THR A 45 -13.34 -1.96 -3.08
N TRP A 46 -13.74 -0.88 -3.74
CA TRP A 46 -12.85 0.08 -4.39
C TRP A 46 -11.70 0.56 -3.52
N CYS A 47 -11.99 0.89 -2.27
CA CYS A 47 -11.00 1.42 -1.33
C CYS A 47 -11.19 0.76 0.05
N GLY A 48 -10.17 0.04 0.51
CA GLY A 48 -10.11 -0.43 1.89
C GLY A 48 -9.78 0.70 2.85
N ARG A 49 -10.29 0.65 4.08
CA ARG A 49 -9.75 1.49 5.16
C ARG A 49 -8.36 0.98 5.51
N SER A 50 -7.34 1.80 5.33
CA SER A 50 -5.99 1.44 5.75
C SER A 50 -5.96 1.28 7.27
N ALA A 51 -5.28 0.24 7.75
CA ALA A 51 -5.04 0.06 9.18
C ALA A 51 -4.24 1.22 9.78
N ALA A 52 -3.52 2.01 8.97
CA ALA A 52 -2.83 3.23 9.41
C ALA A 52 -3.78 4.32 9.92
N THR A 53 -5.06 4.31 9.50
CA THR A 53 -6.04 5.33 9.90
C THR A 53 -6.30 5.34 11.42
N VAL A 54 -5.99 4.25 12.13
CA VAL A 54 -6.11 4.16 13.59
C VAL A 54 -5.05 4.99 14.32
N TRP A 55 -3.94 5.32 13.65
CA TRP A 55 -2.86 6.14 14.19
C TRP A 55 -3.04 7.62 13.89
N LEU A 56 -3.87 7.99 12.91
CA LEU A 56 -4.04 9.39 12.53
C LEU A 56 -4.72 10.19 13.66
N THR A 57 -4.14 11.35 13.97
CA THR A 57 -4.78 12.36 14.81
C THR A 57 -6.00 12.96 14.08
N PRO A 58 -6.87 13.75 14.74
CA PRO A 58 -7.92 14.47 14.02
C PRO A 58 -7.39 15.34 12.87
N ALA A 59 -6.27 16.04 13.08
CA ALA A 59 -5.61 16.84 12.04
C ALA A 59 -5.09 15.97 10.88
N GLY A 60 -4.42 14.86 11.19
CA GLY A 60 -3.96 13.93 10.15
C GLY A 60 -5.11 13.31 9.35
N ARG A 61 -6.24 13.02 9.99
CA ARG A 61 -7.44 12.54 9.29
C ARG A 61 -8.03 13.58 8.36
N ALA A 62 -8.08 14.85 8.78
CA ALA A 62 -8.52 15.94 7.90
C ALA A 62 -7.62 16.05 6.67
N VAL A 63 -6.29 16.11 6.85
CA VAL A 63 -5.33 16.21 5.73
C VAL A 63 -5.45 15.03 4.76
N VAL A 64 -5.52 13.80 5.28
CA VAL A 64 -5.68 12.62 4.42
C VAL A 64 -7.06 12.61 3.75
N GLY A 65 -8.10 13.03 4.45
CA GLY A 65 -9.46 13.18 3.91
C GLY A 65 -9.47 14.14 2.72
N ASP A 66 -8.86 15.32 2.87
CA ASP A 66 -8.76 16.33 1.81
C ASP A 66 -8.00 15.79 0.59
N LEU A 67 -6.85 15.13 0.79
CA LEU A 67 -6.09 14.51 -0.31
C LEU A 67 -6.90 13.45 -1.08
N VAL A 68 -7.71 12.66 -0.37
CA VAL A 68 -8.58 11.65 -0.99
C VAL A 68 -9.76 12.32 -1.71
N ALA A 69 -10.32 13.39 -1.15
CA ALA A 69 -11.38 14.18 -1.76
C ALA A 69 -10.91 14.88 -3.05
N ASP A 70 -9.72 15.47 -3.04
CA ASP A 70 -9.09 16.06 -4.24
C ASP A 70 -8.85 15.00 -5.31
N ARG A 71 -8.39 13.81 -4.91
CA ARG A 71 -8.23 12.70 -5.84
C ARG A 71 -9.56 12.24 -6.43
N ALA A 72 -10.64 12.29 -5.67
CA ALA A 72 -11.97 11.96 -6.15
C ALA A 72 -12.40 12.89 -7.30
N GLN A 73 -12.01 14.17 -7.29
CA GLN A 73 -12.36 15.14 -8.35
C GLN A 73 -11.76 14.81 -9.71
N ILE A 74 -10.55 14.23 -9.74
CA ILE A 74 -9.82 13.92 -10.97
C ILE A 74 -9.85 12.43 -11.34
N ALA A 75 -10.51 11.60 -10.52
CA ALA A 75 -10.59 10.17 -10.77
C ALA A 75 -11.50 9.87 -11.97
N ARG A 76 -11.10 8.87 -12.76
CA ARG A 76 -11.85 8.46 -13.95
C ARG A 76 -13.08 7.62 -13.56
N PRO A 77 -14.30 7.99 -14.00
CA PRO A 77 -15.53 7.31 -13.59
C PRO A 77 -15.76 5.97 -14.31
N ASP A 78 -15.11 5.75 -15.45
CA ASP A 78 -15.24 4.60 -16.34
C ASP A 78 -14.26 3.46 -16.02
N THR A 79 -13.35 3.66 -15.05
CA THR A 79 -12.44 2.63 -14.60
C THR A 79 -13.25 1.49 -13.98
N ALA A 80 -12.94 0.23 -14.33
CA ALA A 80 -13.54 -0.93 -13.68
C ALA A 80 -12.74 -1.32 -12.42
N PRO A 81 -13.38 -1.77 -11.33
CA PRO A 81 -12.67 -2.08 -10.09
C PRO A 81 -11.58 -3.12 -10.27
N GLY A 82 -11.84 -4.17 -11.05
CA GLY A 82 -10.86 -5.23 -11.32
C GLY A 82 -9.58 -4.70 -11.98
N VAL A 83 -9.71 -3.82 -12.98
CA VAL A 83 -8.57 -3.24 -13.71
C VAL A 83 -7.68 -2.42 -12.77
N LEU A 84 -8.28 -1.61 -11.88
CA LEU A 84 -7.52 -0.84 -10.90
C LEU A 84 -6.79 -1.75 -9.91
N HIS A 85 -7.46 -2.77 -9.37
CA HIS A 85 -6.85 -3.71 -8.42
C HIS A 85 -5.68 -4.48 -9.02
N GLU A 86 -5.83 -4.95 -10.26
CA GLU A 86 -4.77 -5.65 -10.98
C GLU A 86 -3.56 -4.76 -11.22
N ARG A 87 -3.76 -3.51 -11.66
CA ARG A 87 -2.70 -2.53 -11.81
C ARG A 87 -1.97 -2.29 -10.49
N LEU A 88 -2.69 -1.98 -9.42
CA LEU A 88 -2.09 -1.71 -8.10
C LEU A 88 -1.35 -2.94 -7.56
N ALA A 89 -1.84 -4.15 -7.84
CA ALA A 89 -1.14 -5.38 -7.47
C ALA A 89 0.17 -5.55 -8.24
N LEU A 90 0.22 -5.23 -9.53
CA LEU A 90 1.45 -5.25 -10.33
C LEU A 90 2.44 -4.19 -9.85
N GLU A 91 1.99 -2.95 -9.61
CA GLU A 91 2.83 -1.87 -9.06
C GLU A 91 3.44 -2.29 -7.71
N LEU A 92 2.62 -2.84 -6.80
CA LEU A 92 3.11 -3.35 -5.51
C LEU A 92 4.17 -4.45 -5.65
N MET A 93 3.99 -5.37 -6.61
CA MET A 93 4.96 -6.43 -6.87
C MET A 93 6.24 -5.90 -7.49
N GLY A 94 6.15 -4.92 -8.39
CA GLY A 94 7.29 -4.23 -9.00
C GLY A 94 8.12 -3.47 -7.97
N ASP A 95 7.48 -2.64 -7.15
CA ASP A 95 8.13 -1.87 -6.09
C ASP A 95 8.83 -2.79 -5.06
N GLY A 96 8.14 -3.87 -4.68
CA GLY A 96 8.69 -4.88 -3.79
C GLY A 96 9.92 -5.56 -4.41
N HIS A 97 9.85 -5.93 -5.68
CA HIS A 97 10.97 -6.54 -6.38
C HIS A 97 12.18 -5.60 -6.49
N ALA A 98 11.98 -4.35 -6.90
CA ALA A 98 13.05 -3.35 -6.99
C ALA A 98 13.75 -3.14 -5.64
N THR A 99 12.97 -3.10 -4.55
CA THR A 99 13.50 -3.01 -3.18
C THR A 99 14.36 -4.22 -2.82
N PHE A 100 13.88 -5.44 -3.09
CA PHE A 100 14.63 -6.66 -2.81
C PHE A 100 15.90 -6.80 -3.66
N ASP A 101 15.84 -6.44 -4.94
CA ASP A 101 17.01 -6.45 -5.83
C ASP A 101 18.07 -5.46 -5.33
N GLN A 102 17.67 -4.23 -4.97
CA GLN A 102 18.59 -3.23 -4.43
C GLN A 102 19.27 -3.73 -3.14
N ILE A 103 18.50 -4.25 -2.18
CA ILE A 103 19.05 -4.81 -0.94
C ILE A 103 20.01 -5.95 -1.25
N SER A 104 19.61 -6.86 -2.16
CA SER A 104 20.41 -8.04 -2.47
C SER A 104 21.76 -7.70 -3.09
N ARG A 105 21.78 -6.74 -4.01
CA ARG A 105 23.02 -6.23 -4.62
C ARG A 105 23.91 -5.56 -3.60
N GLN A 106 23.35 -4.75 -2.70
CA GLN A 106 24.13 -4.02 -1.69
C GLN A 106 24.72 -4.95 -0.63
N GLN A 107 23.96 -5.97 -0.19
CA GLN A 107 24.38 -6.85 0.90
C GLN A 107 25.23 -8.03 0.43
N TRP A 108 24.96 -8.55 -0.77
CA TRP A 108 25.56 -9.80 -1.26
C TRP A 108 26.15 -9.71 -2.67
N GLY A 109 26.06 -8.56 -3.35
CA GLY A 109 26.52 -8.43 -4.73
C GLY A 109 25.72 -9.27 -5.73
N LEU A 110 24.51 -9.71 -5.36
CA LEU A 110 23.71 -10.64 -6.17
C LEU A 110 22.47 -9.95 -6.75
N PRO A 111 22.25 -10.01 -8.07
CA PRO A 111 21.01 -9.57 -8.68
C PRO A 111 19.86 -10.51 -8.32
N VAL A 112 18.67 -9.94 -8.11
CA VAL A 112 17.40 -10.67 -8.06
C VAL A 112 16.68 -10.38 -9.36
N HIS A 113 16.24 -11.42 -10.06
CA HIS A 113 15.44 -11.29 -11.28
C HIS A 113 13.98 -11.67 -10.99
N ALA A 114 13.04 -11.01 -11.66
CA ALA A 114 11.62 -11.36 -11.64
C ALA A 114 11.08 -11.65 -13.06
N PRO A 115 11.37 -12.84 -13.64
CA PRO A 115 10.92 -13.18 -15.00
C PRO A 115 9.41 -13.12 -15.20
N LEU A 116 8.62 -13.31 -14.14
CA LEU A 116 7.15 -13.24 -14.20
C LEU A 116 6.60 -11.81 -14.13
N LEU A 117 7.47 -10.81 -13.97
CA LEU A 117 7.15 -9.38 -14.08
C LEU A 117 7.68 -8.78 -15.40
N ASP A 118 8.17 -9.61 -16.32
CA ASP A 118 8.52 -9.17 -17.67
C ASP A 118 7.26 -8.66 -18.41
N ASP A 119 7.41 -7.57 -19.16
CA ASP A 119 6.30 -6.91 -19.86
C ASP A 119 5.55 -7.87 -20.80
N LEU A 120 6.26 -8.75 -21.52
CA LEU A 120 5.61 -9.70 -22.43
C LEU A 120 4.80 -10.76 -21.67
N VAL A 121 5.27 -11.16 -20.49
CA VAL A 121 4.54 -12.10 -19.62
C VAL A 121 3.31 -11.43 -19.02
N VAL A 122 3.46 -10.19 -18.56
CA VAL A 122 2.36 -9.37 -18.03
C VAL A 122 1.31 -9.15 -19.12
N ASP A 123 1.72 -8.73 -20.32
CA ASP A 123 0.83 -8.49 -21.46
C ASP A 123 0.09 -9.76 -21.89
N ALA A 124 0.78 -10.90 -21.98
CA ALA A 124 0.15 -12.18 -22.29
C ALA A 124 -0.90 -12.57 -21.23
N CYS A 125 -0.64 -12.29 -19.96
CA CYS A 125 -1.62 -12.50 -18.90
C CYS A 125 -2.79 -11.50 -19.00
N HIS A 126 -2.53 -10.24 -19.33
CA HIS A 126 -3.55 -9.19 -19.43
C HIS A 126 -4.42 -9.27 -20.69
N ALA A 127 -3.97 -9.98 -21.73
CA ALA A 127 -4.78 -10.35 -22.88
C ALA A 127 -5.98 -11.26 -22.50
N ILE A 128 -5.91 -11.92 -21.34
CA ILE A 128 -6.98 -12.78 -20.81
C ILE A 128 -7.83 -11.95 -19.82
N PRO A 129 -9.15 -11.84 -20.01
CA PRO A 129 -10.02 -11.12 -19.10
C PRO A 129 -9.87 -11.59 -17.64
N GLY A 130 -9.83 -10.67 -16.67
CA GLY A 130 -9.57 -10.99 -15.26
C GLY A 130 -10.50 -12.06 -14.65
N TYR A 131 -11.76 -12.09 -15.07
CA TYR A 131 -12.72 -13.12 -14.65
C TYR A 131 -12.37 -14.53 -15.12
N ALA A 132 -11.60 -14.67 -16.20
CA ALA A 132 -11.11 -15.95 -16.72
C ALA A 132 -9.77 -16.37 -16.09
N ARG A 133 -9.06 -15.45 -15.42
CA ARG A 133 -7.79 -15.70 -14.73
C ARG A 133 -7.95 -16.18 -13.29
N THR A 134 -9.14 -16.01 -12.73
CA THR A 134 -9.42 -16.24 -11.31
C THR A 134 -10.58 -17.22 -11.14
N GLN A 135 -10.44 -18.17 -10.22
CA GLN A 135 -11.50 -19.08 -9.85
C GLN A 135 -11.48 -19.25 -8.33
N PRO A 136 -12.63 -19.08 -7.63
CA PRO A 136 -12.70 -19.30 -6.20
C PRO A 136 -12.21 -20.69 -5.81
N GLY A 137 -11.28 -20.76 -4.85
CA GLY A 137 -10.70 -22.02 -4.39
C GLY A 137 -9.65 -22.62 -5.34
N ASP A 138 -9.43 -22.04 -6.52
CA ASP A 138 -8.38 -22.48 -7.44
C ASP A 138 -7.36 -21.38 -7.75
N PHE A 139 -6.14 -21.58 -7.25
CA PHE A 139 -5.08 -20.58 -7.29
C PHE A 139 -4.14 -20.80 -8.47
N LYS A 140 -3.72 -19.70 -9.11
CA LYS A 140 -2.69 -19.68 -10.17
C LYS A 140 -3.02 -20.54 -11.40
N LEU A 141 -4.26 -20.47 -11.89
CA LEU A 141 -4.74 -21.20 -13.06
C LEU A 141 -3.80 -21.07 -14.26
N LEU A 142 -3.46 -19.82 -14.63
CA LEU A 142 -2.60 -19.54 -15.79
C LEU A 142 -1.20 -20.13 -15.62
N ALA A 143 -0.60 -19.98 -14.43
CA ALA A 143 0.73 -20.56 -14.18
C ALA A 143 0.67 -22.09 -14.27
N ARG A 144 -0.38 -22.74 -13.74
CA ARG A 144 -0.52 -24.19 -13.85
C ARG A 144 -0.61 -24.64 -15.31
N ALA A 145 -1.41 -23.95 -16.12
CA ALA A 145 -1.52 -24.21 -17.55
C ALA A 145 -0.15 -24.03 -18.24
N ALA A 146 0.52 -22.90 -18.01
CA ALA A 146 1.81 -22.57 -18.62
C ALA A 146 2.95 -23.54 -18.24
N PHE A 147 2.94 -24.09 -17.01
CA PHE A 147 3.97 -25.01 -16.54
C PHE A 147 3.61 -26.50 -16.70
N THR A 148 2.43 -26.83 -17.25
CA THR A 148 2.04 -28.23 -17.50
C THR A 148 3.01 -28.87 -18.50
N GLY A 149 3.57 -30.04 -18.14
CA GLY A 149 4.58 -30.72 -18.95
C GLY A 149 6.01 -30.21 -18.76
N HIS A 150 6.20 -29.06 -18.08
CA HIS A 150 7.53 -28.50 -17.79
C HIS A 150 8.01 -28.74 -16.36
N VAL A 151 7.10 -29.05 -15.43
CA VAL A 151 7.41 -29.38 -14.04
C VAL A 151 6.76 -30.69 -13.62
N PRO A 152 7.30 -31.38 -12.60
CA PRO A 152 6.66 -32.57 -12.05
C PRO A 152 5.20 -32.32 -11.66
N GLY A 153 4.29 -33.21 -12.05
CA GLY A 153 2.84 -33.01 -11.88
C GLY A 153 2.41 -32.75 -10.44
N TYR A 154 3.10 -33.31 -9.45
CA TYR A 154 2.79 -33.07 -8.04
C TYR A 154 2.94 -31.59 -7.62
N LEU A 155 3.81 -30.82 -8.28
CA LEU A 155 3.97 -29.37 -8.03
C LEU A 155 2.76 -28.58 -8.52
N LEU A 156 2.12 -29.01 -9.61
CA LEU A 156 0.94 -28.37 -10.21
C LEU A 156 -0.31 -28.56 -9.34
N HIS A 157 -0.37 -29.63 -8.55
CA HIS A 157 -1.48 -29.96 -7.66
C HIS A 157 -1.24 -29.58 -6.19
N ARG A 158 -0.08 -28.98 -5.87
CA ARG A 158 0.23 -28.55 -4.50
C ARG A 158 -0.69 -27.42 -4.06
N ARG A 159 -1.54 -27.70 -3.06
CA ARG A 159 -2.48 -26.73 -2.47
C ARG A 159 -1.95 -25.99 -1.25
N THR A 160 -0.86 -26.46 -0.66
CA THR A 160 -0.25 -25.81 0.51
C THR A 160 0.66 -24.67 0.06
N LYS A 161 0.74 -23.61 0.86
CA LYS A 161 1.75 -22.55 0.73
C LYS A 161 2.51 -22.50 2.05
N THR A 162 3.84 -22.48 1.97
CA THR A 162 4.65 -22.28 3.17
C THR A 162 4.47 -20.83 3.61
N ALA A 163 4.08 -20.61 4.86
CA ALA A 163 4.01 -19.28 5.42
C ALA A 163 5.44 -18.80 5.69
N PHE A 164 5.84 -17.68 5.08
CA PHE A 164 7.14 -17.03 5.31
C PHE A 164 7.09 -16.01 6.46
N THR A 165 6.04 -16.07 7.28
CA THR A 165 5.79 -15.08 8.34
C THR A 165 6.75 -15.23 9.52
N SER A 166 7.30 -16.42 9.77
CA SER A 166 8.26 -16.66 10.86
C SER A 166 9.52 -15.81 10.72
N SER A 167 10.11 -15.75 9.52
CA SER A 167 11.28 -14.92 9.21
C SER A 167 11.01 -13.44 9.40
N LEU A 168 9.82 -12.98 9.01
CA LEU A 168 9.37 -11.59 9.21
C LEU A 168 9.32 -11.23 10.70
N PHE A 169 8.64 -12.05 11.52
CA PHE A 169 8.55 -11.80 12.96
C PHE A 169 9.90 -11.92 13.68
N ALA A 170 10.77 -12.82 13.23
CA ALA A 170 12.15 -12.88 13.73
C ALA A 170 12.91 -11.58 13.44
N GLY A 171 12.86 -11.10 12.19
CA GLY A 171 13.46 -9.84 11.80
C GLY A 171 12.91 -8.63 12.58
N LEU A 172 11.58 -8.58 12.78
CA LEU A 172 10.93 -7.54 13.59
C LEU A 172 11.43 -7.55 15.03
N ARG A 173 11.50 -8.72 15.68
CA ARG A 173 12.05 -8.84 17.04
C ARG A 173 13.47 -8.36 17.14
N THR A 174 14.34 -8.84 16.25
CA THR A 174 15.76 -8.48 16.23
C THR A 174 15.95 -6.98 16.05
N ASN A 175 15.13 -6.34 15.20
CA ASN A 175 15.27 -4.92 14.87
C ASN A 175 14.34 -3.99 15.67
N ALA A 176 13.55 -4.51 16.62
CA ALA A 176 12.58 -3.72 17.37
C ALA A 176 13.21 -2.47 18.05
N PRO A 177 14.40 -2.53 18.66
CA PRO A 177 15.04 -1.33 19.23
C PRO A 177 15.38 -0.26 18.19
N ALA A 178 15.79 -0.65 16.98
CA ALA A 178 16.07 0.29 15.90
C ALA A 178 14.79 0.91 15.33
N LEU A 179 13.76 0.09 15.10
CA LEU A 179 12.45 0.54 14.63
C LEU A 179 11.78 1.48 15.64
N ARG A 180 11.90 1.20 16.94
CA ARG A 180 11.42 2.07 18.01
C ARG A 180 12.06 3.45 17.96
N ARG A 181 13.39 3.53 17.79
CA ARG A 181 14.12 4.82 17.67
C ARG A 181 13.63 5.66 16.48
N ILE A 182 13.23 5.03 15.38
CA ILE A 182 12.66 5.74 14.22
C ILE A 182 11.31 6.35 14.62
N LEU A 183 10.41 5.57 15.23
CA LEU A 183 9.08 6.04 15.61
C LEU A 183 9.10 7.05 16.78
N ASP A 184 10.02 6.92 17.73
CA ASP A 184 10.23 7.89 18.81
C ASP A 184 10.62 9.28 18.26
N ARG A 185 11.21 9.32 17.06
CA ARG A 185 11.60 10.55 16.35
C ARG A 185 10.72 10.82 15.13
N SER A 186 9.50 10.26 15.10
CA SER A 186 8.59 10.40 13.97
C SER A 186 8.33 11.86 13.62
N PHE A 187 8.62 12.22 12.37
CA PHE A 187 8.33 13.53 11.81
C PHE A 187 6.83 13.74 11.68
N LEU A 188 6.08 12.70 11.31
CA LEU A 188 4.62 12.77 11.21
C LEU A 188 3.96 13.00 12.58
N ALA A 189 4.53 12.42 13.64
CA ALA A 189 4.07 12.66 15.00
C ALA A 189 4.42 14.08 15.48
N GLN A 190 5.64 14.56 15.20
CA GLN A 190 6.05 15.93 15.52
C GLN A 190 5.20 16.99 14.78
N ALA A 191 4.79 16.69 13.54
CA ALA A 191 3.85 17.52 12.77
C ALA A 191 2.39 17.42 13.25
N GLY A 192 2.10 16.60 14.28
CA GLY A 192 0.77 16.43 14.83
C GLY A 192 -0.19 15.66 13.92
N LEU A 193 0.29 14.99 12.88
CA LEU A 193 -0.54 14.22 11.93
C LEU A 193 -0.80 12.79 12.40
N LEU A 194 0.11 12.25 13.22
CA LEU A 194 0.07 10.86 13.67
C LEU A 194 0.29 10.75 15.19
N ASP A 195 -0.44 9.84 15.84
CA ASP A 195 -0.26 9.46 17.23
C ASP A 195 0.84 8.39 17.32
N GLY A 196 2.07 8.85 17.61
CA GLY A 196 3.26 7.99 17.66
C GLY A 196 3.13 6.87 18.70
N SER A 197 2.39 7.09 19.79
CA SER A 197 2.21 6.08 20.85
C SER A 197 1.42 4.86 20.36
N LYS A 198 0.40 5.07 19.51
CA LYS A 198 -0.38 3.97 18.92
C LYS A 198 0.40 3.17 17.88
N ALA A 199 1.24 3.86 17.11
CA ALA A 199 2.15 3.21 16.16
C ALA A 199 3.19 2.36 16.90
N LEU A 200 3.79 2.89 17.97
CA LEU A 200 4.70 2.15 18.86
C LEU A 200 4.03 0.93 19.49
N ALA A 201 2.80 1.07 20.01
CA ALA A 201 2.06 -0.06 20.56
C ALA A 201 1.80 -1.16 19.51
N SER A 202 1.55 -0.76 18.26
CA SER A 202 1.38 -1.70 17.13
C SER A 202 2.69 -2.42 16.79
N LEU A 203 3.82 -1.70 16.81
CA LEU A 203 5.16 -2.29 16.65
C LEU A 203 5.47 -3.29 17.78
N ASP A 204 5.13 -2.95 19.01
CA ASP A 204 5.38 -3.80 20.18
C ASP A 204 4.51 -5.07 20.19
N SER A 205 3.26 -4.97 19.71
CA SER A 205 2.43 -6.12 19.38
C SER A 205 3.11 -7.01 18.34
N ALA A 206 3.54 -6.43 17.22
CA ALA A 206 4.22 -7.16 16.15
C ALA A 206 5.48 -7.87 16.65
N ALA A 207 6.32 -7.20 17.46
CA ALA A 207 7.52 -7.79 18.03
C ALA A 207 7.21 -8.98 18.95
N ARG A 208 6.10 -8.96 19.67
CA ARG A 208 5.65 -10.10 20.50
C ARG A 208 5.02 -11.24 19.68
N GLY A 209 4.90 -11.07 18.36
CA GLY A 209 4.23 -12.04 17.48
C GLY A 209 2.70 -11.98 17.53
N GLU A 210 2.16 -10.91 18.09
CA GLU A 210 0.73 -10.67 18.18
C GLU A 210 0.18 -10.03 16.89
N PRO A 211 -1.15 -10.08 16.67
CA PRO A 211 -1.77 -9.40 15.54
C PRO A 211 -1.41 -7.91 15.51
N ALA A 212 -0.87 -7.47 14.37
CA ALA A 212 -0.47 -6.10 14.13
C ALA A 212 -0.60 -5.75 12.64
N PRO A 213 -0.81 -4.48 12.29
CA PRO A 213 -0.96 -4.06 10.90
C PRO A 213 0.41 -3.93 10.21
N LEU A 214 1.05 -5.08 9.93
CA LEU A 214 2.44 -5.14 9.44
C LEU A 214 2.69 -4.33 8.16
N ALA A 215 1.75 -4.36 7.21
CA ALA A 215 1.86 -3.56 5.98
C ALA A 215 1.82 -2.05 6.25
N ALA A 216 0.96 -1.60 7.17
CA ALA A 216 0.89 -0.20 7.56
C ALA A 216 2.15 0.22 8.33
N LEU A 217 2.69 -0.65 9.19
CA LEU A 217 3.93 -0.39 9.93
C LEU A 217 5.11 -0.25 8.97
N HIS A 218 5.20 -1.14 7.97
CA HIS A 218 6.21 -1.04 6.91
C HIS A 218 6.10 0.31 6.17
N GLY A 219 4.90 0.68 5.73
CA GLY A 219 4.66 1.96 5.06
C GLY A 219 5.09 3.15 5.93
N LEU A 220 4.70 3.17 7.20
CA LEU A 220 5.08 4.23 8.14
C LEU A 220 6.61 4.33 8.30
N ILE A 221 7.29 3.21 8.53
CA ILE A 221 8.75 3.20 8.71
C ILE A 221 9.47 3.69 7.45
N VAL A 222 9.05 3.24 6.26
CA VAL A 222 9.62 3.71 4.99
C VAL A 222 9.39 5.20 4.81
N THR A 223 8.20 5.70 5.13
CA THR A 223 7.90 7.13 5.07
C THR A 223 8.77 7.94 6.03
N GLU A 224 8.92 7.51 7.29
CA GLU A 224 9.76 8.21 8.27
C GLU A 224 11.24 8.22 7.87
N LEU A 225 11.74 7.11 7.32
CA LEU A 225 13.10 7.04 6.78
C LEU A 225 13.28 7.98 5.59
N TRP A 226 12.32 8.02 4.67
CA TRP A 226 12.35 8.96 3.54
C TRP A 226 12.31 10.41 4.02
N LEU A 227 11.42 10.75 4.96
CA LEU A 227 11.35 12.10 5.56
C LEU A 227 12.68 12.48 6.22
N ALA A 228 13.37 11.53 6.87
CA ALA A 228 14.69 11.75 7.45
C ALA A 228 15.78 12.07 6.41
N THR A 229 15.58 11.70 5.14
CA THR A 229 16.50 12.06 4.04
C THR A 229 16.22 13.45 3.44
N LEU A 230 15.05 14.03 3.72
CA LEU A 230 14.70 15.33 3.18
C LEU A 230 15.45 16.45 3.93
N PRO A 231 15.96 17.47 3.22
CA PRO A 231 16.52 18.64 3.86
C PRO A 231 15.47 19.34 4.72
N THR A 232 15.70 19.42 6.03
CA THR A 232 14.84 20.16 6.96
C THR A 232 14.95 21.68 6.80
N SER A 233 16.03 22.16 6.18
CA SER A 233 16.16 23.55 5.73
C SER A 233 15.68 23.71 4.29
N ARG A 234 14.43 24.13 4.10
CA ARG A 234 14.09 24.91 2.91
C ARG A 234 14.70 26.30 3.09
N THR A 235 15.98 26.48 2.77
CA THR A 235 16.51 27.82 2.50
C THR A 235 15.65 28.41 1.37
N ALA A 236 15.08 29.60 1.63
CA ALA A 236 14.02 30.24 0.86
C ALA A 236 14.13 30.05 -0.67
N TRP A 237 13.00 29.71 -1.31
CA TRP A 237 12.89 29.48 -2.76
C TRP A 237 12.26 30.65 -3.51
N TRP A 238 12.03 31.78 -2.83
CA TRP A 238 11.65 33.03 -3.47
C TRP A 238 12.80 34.03 -3.36
N GLU A 239 13.38 34.39 -4.50
CA GLU A 239 14.08 35.66 -4.63
C GLU A 239 13.02 36.73 -4.95
N THR A 240 12.98 37.80 -4.16
CA THR A 240 12.22 38.99 -4.55
C THR A 240 12.93 39.58 -5.76
N THR A 241 12.42 39.34 -6.97
CA THR A 241 12.86 40.11 -8.15
C THR A 241 12.48 41.56 -7.90
N THR A 242 13.44 42.40 -7.56
CA THR A 242 13.25 43.85 -7.60
C THR A 242 12.85 44.20 -9.03
N SER A 243 11.62 44.65 -9.20
CA SER A 243 11.13 45.16 -10.48
C SER A 243 12.14 46.20 -10.97
N HIS A 244 12.78 45.94 -12.11
CA HIS A 244 13.53 46.97 -12.82
C HIS A 244 12.51 48.06 -13.17
N ALA A 245 12.52 49.15 -12.42
CA ALA A 245 11.84 50.36 -12.83
C ALA A 245 12.44 50.72 -14.18
N GLN A 246 11.59 50.75 -15.21
CA GLN A 246 11.94 51.35 -16.48
C GLN A 246 12.40 52.79 -16.20
N GLU A 247 13.67 53.08 -16.40
CA GLU A 247 14.11 54.44 -16.71
C GLU A 247 13.62 54.78 -18.11
N ALA A 248 12.34 55.14 -18.20
CA ALA A 248 11.87 56.06 -19.21
C ALA A 248 12.34 57.46 -18.80
N GLY A 249 13.34 58.00 -19.49
CA GLY A 249 13.95 59.27 -19.09
C GLY A 249 14.84 59.94 -20.14
N ARG A 250 14.21 60.35 -21.26
CA ARG A 250 14.60 61.42 -22.21
C ARG A 250 15.82 61.22 -23.12
#